data_AF-A0A2N2GKE1-F1
#
_entry.id   AF-A0A2N2GKE1-F1
#
_cell.length_a   1.000
_cell.length_b   1.000
_cell.length_c   1.000
_cell.angle_alpha   90.00
_cell.angle_beta   90.00
_cell.angle_gamma   90.00
#
_symmetry.space_group_name_H-M   'P 1'
#
loop_
_entity.id
_entity.type
_entity.pdbx_description
1 polymer ?
#
loop_
_entity_poly.entity_id
_entity_poly.type
_entity_poly.pdbx_seq_one_letter_code
_entity_poly.pdbx_strand_id
1 'polypeptide(L)'
;MKKFSITAILILLFAAIAFAASDTTYQALVHMSGPDEQTVESGGKITVLSGGIVDIESGGYLKIAGTQITPTAAQFNFLSGVTAGTSAASKAVVLGSDSKINAIDITALTLNGTAVTSTAAEINKLASIGAGDVLTTTNTKTLTNKTLSGPIFTIAATHAFALAEDWVLSAAEMLCSLLVTSSGSGDANIIESGGVAGRIRIVRNGGSGTVTIKESGRTGVAIASGKTAVVIHNGTDYIRVTADATH
;
A
#
# COMPACT_ATOMS: atom_id res chain seq x y z
N MET A 1 106.27 -4.44 -32.38
CA MET A 1 104.92 -4.03 -31.91
C MET A 1 104.18 -3.44 -33.11
N LYS A 2 103.13 -4.10 -33.62
CA LYS A 2 102.39 -3.61 -34.79
C LYS A 2 101.66 -2.32 -34.39
N LYS A 3 101.99 -1.19 -35.01
CA LYS A 3 101.31 0.10 -34.76
C LYS A 3 99.90 0.00 -35.35
N PHE A 4 98.89 -0.17 -34.51
CA PHE A 4 97.51 0.04 -34.94
C PHE A 4 97.34 1.52 -35.30
N SER A 5 96.79 1.80 -36.49
CA SER A 5 96.50 3.17 -36.92
C SER A 5 95.50 3.81 -35.96
N ILE A 6 95.68 5.08 -35.62
CA ILE A 6 94.75 5.87 -34.80
C ILE A 6 93.32 5.76 -35.35
N THR A 7 93.17 5.70 -36.68
CA THR A 7 91.89 5.49 -37.36
C THR A 7 91.22 4.17 -36.98
N ALA A 8 91.98 3.07 -36.87
CA ALA A 8 91.44 1.76 -36.50
C ALA A 8 90.97 1.73 -35.04
N ILE A 9 91.71 2.39 -34.15
CA ILE A 9 91.34 2.54 -32.74
C ILE A 9 90.09 3.40 -32.60
N LEU A 10 89.99 4.48 -33.37
CA LEU A 10 88.83 5.37 -33.36
C LEU A 10 87.57 4.66 -33.89
N ILE A 11 87.69 3.88 -34.96
CA ILE A 11 86.58 3.06 -35.49
C ILE A 11 86.12 2.01 -34.47
N LEU A 12 87.06 1.33 -33.79
CA LEU A 12 86.73 0.38 -32.73
C LEU A 12 86.07 1.06 -31.54
N LEU A 13 86.51 2.27 -31.16
CA LEU A 13 85.93 3.04 -30.07
C LEU A 13 84.51 3.52 -30.43
N PHE A 14 84.29 4.03 -31.64
CA PHE A 14 82.96 4.40 -32.13
C PHE A 14 82.03 3.20 -32.25
N ALA A 15 82.52 2.06 -32.73
CA ALA A 15 81.75 0.82 -32.78
C ALA A 15 81.38 0.32 -31.38
N ALA A 16 82.30 0.41 -30.41
CA ALA A 16 82.04 0.05 -29.01
C ALA A 16 81.01 0.98 -28.35
N ILE A 17 81.09 2.29 -28.61
CA ILE A 17 80.13 3.29 -28.09
C ILE A 17 78.75 3.10 -28.75
N ALA A 18 78.70 2.83 -30.06
CA ALA A 18 77.45 2.54 -30.77
C ALA A 18 76.79 1.23 -30.30
N PHE A 19 77.58 0.22 -29.94
CA PHE A 19 77.07 -1.03 -29.39
C PHE A 19 76.60 -0.88 -27.93
N ALA A 20 77.18 0.06 -27.18
CA ALA A 20 76.76 0.39 -25.81
C ALA A 20 75.48 1.26 -25.76
N ALA A 21 75.13 1.93 -26.87
CA ALA A 21 73.84 2.58 -27.05
C ALA A 21 72.79 1.54 -27.51
N SER A 22 72.60 0.47 -26.75
CA SER A 22 71.34 -0.27 -26.84
C SER A 22 70.20 0.70 -26.51
N ASP A 23 69.11 0.62 -27.26
CA ASP A 23 67.96 1.52 -27.15
C ASP A 23 67.31 1.39 -25.76
N THR A 24 67.76 2.21 -24.81
CA THR A 24 67.26 2.27 -23.43
C THR A 24 65.89 2.93 -23.31
N THR A 25 65.31 3.34 -24.44
CA THR A 25 64.02 4.06 -24.50
C THR A 25 62.82 3.12 -24.64
N TYR A 26 63.01 1.88 -25.11
CA TYR A 26 61.93 0.89 -25.14
C TYR A 26 61.75 0.24 -23.77
N GLN A 27 60.84 0.78 -22.97
CA GLN A 27 60.31 0.08 -21.82
C GLN A 27 59.08 -0.72 -22.25
N ALA A 28 59.12 -2.04 -22.07
CA ALA A 28 57.91 -2.85 -22.24
C ALA A 28 56.85 -2.35 -21.24
N LEU A 29 55.68 -1.96 -21.76
CA LEU A 29 54.57 -1.49 -20.93
C LEU A 29 53.91 -2.64 -20.13
N VAL A 30 54.30 -3.88 -20.41
CA VAL A 30 53.99 -5.06 -19.61
C VAL A 30 55.33 -5.73 -19.31
N HIS A 31 55.72 -5.77 -18.05
CA HIS A 31 57.01 -6.33 -17.64
C HIS A 31 56.92 -7.02 -16.28
N MET A 32 57.98 -7.77 -15.93
CA MET A 32 58.15 -8.28 -14.56
C MET A 32 58.77 -7.19 -13.70
N SER A 33 58.10 -6.79 -12.62
CA SER A 33 58.59 -5.82 -11.62
C SER A 33 59.22 -6.54 -10.43
N GLY A 34 60.07 -7.53 -10.73
CA GLY A 34 60.63 -8.46 -9.74
C GLY A 34 60.28 -9.91 -10.06
N PRO A 35 60.55 -10.85 -9.15
CA PRO A 35 60.32 -12.27 -9.38
C PRO A 35 58.83 -12.67 -9.35
N ASP A 36 58.00 -11.92 -8.62
CA ASP A 36 56.63 -12.35 -8.26
C ASP A 36 55.51 -11.46 -8.83
N GLU A 37 55.84 -10.33 -9.46
CA GLU A 37 54.85 -9.31 -9.87
C GLU A 37 55.00 -8.94 -11.35
N GLN A 38 53.90 -9.06 -12.09
CA GLN A 38 53.79 -8.51 -13.43
C GLN A 38 53.08 -7.16 -13.38
N THR A 39 53.76 -6.13 -13.87
CA THR A 39 53.21 -4.77 -13.93
C THR A 39 52.78 -4.43 -15.34
N VAL A 40 51.65 -3.75 -15.41
CA VAL A 40 51.16 -3.10 -16.61
C VAL A 40 51.24 -1.60 -16.37
N GLU A 41 52.20 -0.95 -17.03
CA GLU A 41 52.43 0.49 -16.93
C GLU A 41 51.33 1.30 -17.62
N SER A 42 51.32 2.62 -17.40
CA SER A 42 50.35 3.51 -18.05
C SER A 42 50.35 3.35 -19.57
N GLY A 43 49.17 3.10 -20.15
CA GLY A 43 49.00 2.82 -21.58
C GLY A 43 49.27 1.36 -21.98
N GLY A 44 49.80 0.52 -21.09
CA GLY A 44 49.91 -0.92 -21.25
C GLY A 44 48.55 -1.62 -21.17
N LYS A 45 48.45 -2.82 -21.75
CA LYS A 45 47.23 -3.64 -21.71
C LYS A 45 47.58 -5.12 -21.79
N ILE A 46 46.93 -5.94 -20.96
CA ILE A 46 46.84 -7.40 -21.15
C ILE A 46 45.58 -7.69 -21.97
N THR A 47 45.73 -8.43 -23.07
CA THR A 47 44.58 -8.88 -23.90
C THR A 47 44.54 -10.39 -23.90
N VAL A 48 43.40 -10.95 -23.50
CA VAL A 48 43.12 -12.39 -23.62
C VAL A 48 42.36 -12.59 -24.94
N LEU A 49 42.94 -13.35 -25.86
CA LEU A 49 42.31 -13.64 -27.15
C LEU A 49 41.09 -14.56 -26.96
N SER A 50 40.22 -14.64 -27.97
CA SER A 50 39.04 -15.50 -27.94
C SER A 50 39.40 -16.95 -27.59
N GLY A 51 38.76 -17.50 -26.56
CA GLY A 51 39.04 -18.84 -26.03
C GLY A 51 40.22 -18.91 -25.05
N GLY A 52 40.97 -17.83 -24.85
CA GLY A 52 41.97 -17.72 -23.80
C GLY A 52 41.32 -17.66 -22.41
N ILE A 53 42.03 -18.15 -21.40
CA ILE A 53 41.55 -18.27 -20.02
C ILE A 53 42.54 -17.57 -19.10
N VAL A 54 42.01 -16.81 -18.14
CA VAL A 54 42.74 -16.39 -16.95
C VAL A 54 42.12 -17.16 -15.79
N ASP A 55 42.86 -18.12 -15.26
CA ASP A 55 42.43 -18.88 -14.10
C ASP A 55 43.07 -18.30 -12.84
N ILE A 56 42.25 -18.08 -11.81
CA ILE A 56 42.71 -17.65 -10.50
C ILE A 56 42.51 -18.84 -9.59
N GLU A 57 43.61 -19.53 -9.31
CA GLU A 57 43.59 -20.77 -8.55
C GLU A 57 43.14 -20.56 -7.09
N SER A 58 42.87 -21.68 -6.41
CA SER A 58 42.47 -21.69 -5.01
C SER A 58 43.45 -20.91 -4.12
N GLY A 59 42.94 -19.93 -3.39
CA GLY A 59 43.73 -19.03 -2.53
C GLY A 59 44.14 -17.73 -3.20
N GLY A 60 43.99 -17.62 -4.53
CA GLY A 60 44.11 -16.38 -5.28
C GLY A 60 42.84 -15.52 -5.21
N TYR A 61 42.99 -14.22 -5.46
CA TYR A 61 41.88 -13.27 -5.48
C TYR A 61 42.03 -12.25 -6.61
N LEU A 62 40.93 -11.91 -7.26
CA LEU A 62 40.87 -10.75 -8.14
C LEU A 62 40.67 -9.49 -7.30
N LYS A 63 41.49 -8.46 -7.52
CA LYS A 63 41.33 -7.12 -6.92
C LYS A 63 41.09 -6.10 -8.02
N ILE A 64 40.17 -5.16 -7.79
CA ILE A 64 39.93 -4.00 -8.66
C ILE A 64 40.12 -2.74 -7.82
N ALA A 65 41.00 -1.85 -8.27
CA ALA A 65 41.34 -0.62 -7.56
C ALA A 65 41.67 -0.85 -6.07
N GLY A 66 42.46 -1.90 -5.79
CA GLY A 66 42.88 -2.29 -4.43
C GLY A 66 41.83 -3.05 -3.62
N THR A 67 40.59 -3.16 -4.10
CA THR A 67 39.51 -3.86 -3.40
C THR A 67 39.39 -5.29 -3.90
N GLN A 68 39.44 -6.25 -2.98
CA GLN A 68 39.23 -7.66 -3.28
C GLN A 68 37.78 -7.95 -3.64
N ILE A 69 37.59 -8.74 -4.70
CA ILE A 69 36.30 -9.32 -5.05
C ILE A 69 36.10 -10.60 -4.20
N THR A 70 35.05 -10.62 -3.40
CA THR A 70 34.74 -11.70 -2.45
C THR A 70 33.84 -12.83 -2.99
N PRO A 71 32.86 -12.60 -3.89
CA PRO A 71 31.96 -13.67 -4.37
C PRO A 71 32.70 -14.86 -4.98
N THR A 72 32.17 -16.07 -4.77
CA THR A 72 32.64 -17.27 -5.49
C THR A 72 32.27 -17.20 -6.97
N ALA A 73 32.93 -18.00 -7.81
CA ALA A 73 32.58 -18.10 -9.23
C ALA A 73 31.09 -18.45 -9.45
N ALA A 74 30.53 -19.32 -8.61
CA ALA A 74 29.11 -19.67 -8.67
C ALA A 74 28.20 -18.47 -8.37
N GLN A 75 28.53 -17.66 -7.36
CA GLN A 75 27.77 -16.45 -7.02
C GLN A 75 27.88 -15.38 -8.11
N PHE A 76 29.07 -15.19 -8.70
CA PHE A 76 29.26 -14.26 -9.81
C PHE A 76 28.43 -14.66 -11.04
N ASN A 77 28.35 -15.97 -11.31
CA ASN A 77 27.55 -16.53 -12.40
C ASN A 77 26.03 -16.41 -12.22
N PHE A 78 25.54 -15.92 -11.07
CA PHE A 78 24.14 -15.54 -10.91
C PHE A 78 23.74 -14.33 -11.78
N LEU A 79 24.70 -13.49 -12.21
CA LEU A 79 24.43 -12.38 -13.12
C LEU A 79 24.43 -12.79 -14.60
N SER A 80 25.02 -13.95 -14.94
CA SER A 80 25.10 -14.41 -16.33
C SER A 80 23.73 -14.83 -16.85
N GLY A 81 23.35 -14.31 -18.03
CA GLY A 81 22.08 -14.63 -18.69
C GLY A 81 20.83 -14.03 -18.04
N VAL A 82 20.99 -13.04 -17.14
CA VAL A 82 19.86 -12.34 -16.53
C VAL A 82 19.12 -11.50 -17.57
N THR A 83 17.80 -11.66 -17.62
CA THR A 83 16.90 -10.76 -18.37
C THR A 83 16.34 -9.71 -17.40
N ALA A 84 16.66 -8.44 -17.63
CA ALA A 84 16.23 -7.35 -16.78
C ALA A 84 14.70 -7.28 -16.63
N GLY A 85 14.22 -6.98 -15.43
CA GLY A 85 12.78 -6.91 -15.11
C GLY A 85 12.10 -8.25 -14.82
N THR A 86 12.82 -9.38 -14.87
CA THR A 86 12.26 -10.72 -14.62
C THR A 86 13.02 -11.47 -13.52
N SER A 87 12.31 -12.29 -12.75
CA SER A 87 12.93 -13.27 -11.84
C SER A 87 13.19 -14.60 -12.53
N ALA A 88 14.34 -15.22 -12.29
CA ALA A 88 14.69 -16.56 -12.77
C ALA A 88 15.37 -17.40 -11.69
N ALA A 89 15.22 -18.72 -11.77
CA ALA A 89 15.80 -19.66 -10.79
C ALA A 89 17.33 -19.55 -10.76
N SER A 90 17.90 -19.47 -9.55
CA SER A 90 19.35 -19.41 -9.33
C SER A 90 20.04 -18.24 -10.05
N LYS A 91 19.35 -17.11 -10.19
CA LYS A 91 19.88 -15.88 -10.81
C LYS A 91 19.59 -14.66 -9.94
N ALA A 92 20.41 -13.63 -10.11
CA ALA A 92 20.13 -12.31 -9.55
C ALA A 92 18.93 -11.67 -10.25
N VAL A 93 18.20 -10.81 -9.55
CA VAL A 93 17.14 -9.97 -10.14
C VAL A 93 17.68 -8.56 -10.33
N VAL A 94 17.53 -8.01 -11.54
CA VAL A 94 17.93 -6.64 -11.88
C VAL A 94 16.74 -5.87 -12.41
N LEU A 95 16.67 -4.58 -12.11
CA LEU A 95 15.59 -3.71 -12.58
C LEU A 95 15.59 -3.61 -14.11
N GLY A 96 14.39 -3.53 -14.68
CA GLY A 96 14.19 -3.17 -16.08
C GLY A 96 14.57 -1.72 -16.38
N SER A 97 14.58 -1.37 -17.66
CA SER A 97 14.83 0.01 -18.11
C SER A 97 13.77 1.02 -17.63
N ASP A 98 12.61 0.53 -17.21
CA ASP A 98 11.52 1.31 -16.58
C ASP A 98 11.62 1.37 -15.05
N SER A 99 12.74 0.90 -14.48
CA SER A 99 12.98 0.79 -13.03
C SER A 99 12.03 -0.17 -12.30
N LYS A 100 11.44 -1.14 -13.00
CA LYS A 100 10.51 -2.12 -12.41
C LYS A 100 11.03 -3.55 -12.46
N ILE A 101 10.32 -4.40 -11.72
CA ILE A 101 10.35 -5.85 -11.87
C ILE A 101 8.91 -6.27 -12.20
N ASN A 102 8.70 -6.86 -13.37
CA ASN A 102 7.37 -7.13 -13.90
C ASN A 102 6.66 -8.24 -13.14
N ALA A 103 7.41 -9.27 -12.75
CA ALA A 103 6.92 -10.40 -11.97
C ALA A 103 8.03 -10.95 -11.08
N ILE A 104 7.67 -11.30 -9.85
CA ILE A 104 8.50 -12.05 -8.91
C ILE A 104 7.64 -13.17 -8.35
N ASP A 105 8.09 -14.40 -8.49
CA ASP A 105 7.50 -15.54 -7.80
C ASP A 105 8.09 -15.62 -6.38
N ILE A 106 7.25 -15.44 -5.36
CA ILE A 106 7.62 -15.46 -3.96
C ILE A 106 6.65 -16.33 -3.17
N THR A 107 7.18 -17.06 -2.18
CA THR A 107 6.37 -17.88 -1.27
C THR A 107 5.80 -17.09 -0.09
N ALA A 108 6.49 -16.02 0.32
CA ALA A 108 6.07 -15.12 1.38
C ALA A 108 6.58 -13.70 1.14
N LEU A 109 5.73 -12.70 1.37
CA LEU A 109 6.12 -11.29 1.36
C LEU A 109 6.23 -10.78 2.80
N THR A 110 7.40 -10.26 3.17
CA THR A 110 7.63 -9.62 4.47
C THR A 110 8.02 -8.17 4.26
N LEU A 111 7.30 -7.24 4.87
CA LEU A 111 7.53 -5.80 4.78
C LEU A 111 7.97 -5.28 6.16
N ASN A 112 9.18 -4.72 6.23
CA ASN A 112 9.78 -4.22 7.48
C ASN A 112 9.68 -5.24 8.65
N GLY A 113 10.01 -6.50 8.38
CA GLY A 113 9.95 -7.59 9.37
C GLY A 113 8.55 -8.14 9.67
N THR A 114 7.48 -7.58 9.09
CA THR A 114 6.11 -8.07 9.26
C THR A 114 5.67 -8.87 8.04
N ALA A 115 5.26 -10.12 8.25
CA ALA A 115 4.73 -10.95 7.17
C ALA A 115 3.36 -10.43 6.70
N VAL A 116 3.18 -10.32 5.39
CA VAL A 116 1.88 -10.15 4.77
C VAL A 116 1.21 -11.52 4.73
N THR A 117 0.22 -11.74 5.59
CA THR A 117 -0.49 -13.02 5.72
C THR A 117 -1.69 -13.15 4.80
N SER A 118 -2.14 -12.05 4.19
CA SER A 118 -3.21 -12.05 3.20
C SER A 118 -2.80 -12.78 1.92
N THR A 119 -3.73 -13.54 1.36
CA THR A 119 -3.61 -14.13 0.02
C THR A 119 -3.55 -13.03 -1.04
N ALA A 120 -3.01 -13.34 -2.22
CA ALA A 120 -3.00 -12.42 -3.36
C ALA A 120 -4.42 -11.92 -3.71
N ALA A 121 -5.44 -12.77 -3.60
CA ALA A 121 -6.83 -12.41 -3.84
C ALA A 121 -7.36 -11.37 -2.83
N GLU A 122 -6.95 -11.48 -1.57
CA GLU A 122 -7.33 -10.51 -0.52
C GLU A 122 -6.60 -9.18 -0.71
N ILE A 123 -5.31 -9.19 -1.06
CA ILE A 123 -4.55 -7.99 -1.38
C ILE A 123 -5.13 -7.30 -2.61
N ASN A 124 -5.50 -8.05 -3.66
CA ASN A 124 -6.08 -7.50 -4.88
C ASN A 124 -7.41 -6.77 -4.64
N LYS A 125 -8.14 -7.07 -3.56
CA LYS A 125 -9.32 -6.28 -3.18
C LYS A 125 -8.97 -4.85 -2.77
N LEU A 126 -7.77 -4.63 -2.23
CA LEU A 126 -7.28 -3.29 -1.86
C LEU A 126 -7.11 -2.38 -3.09
N ALA A 127 -6.93 -2.92 -4.29
CA ALA A 127 -6.83 -2.12 -5.51
C ALA A 127 -8.09 -1.30 -5.80
N SER A 128 -9.25 -1.71 -5.25
CA SER A 128 -10.53 -0.99 -5.36
C SER A 128 -10.79 0.00 -4.21
N ILE A 129 -9.86 0.14 -3.28
CA ILE A 129 -9.96 1.02 -2.10
C ILE A 129 -9.13 2.27 -2.39
N GLY A 130 -9.78 3.44 -2.45
CA GLY A 130 -9.10 4.71 -2.75
C GLY A 130 -8.14 5.12 -1.62
N ALA A 131 -7.12 5.93 -1.93
CA ALA A 131 -6.26 6.50 -0.89
C ALA A 131 -7.10 7.40 0.04
N GLY A 132 -7.19 7.05 1.33
CA GLY A 132 -8.05 7.74 2.29
C GLY A 132 -9.39 7.04 2.55
N ASP A 133 -9.74 6.03 1.75
CA ASP A 133 -10.66 4.99 2.22
C ASP A 133 -9.92 4.21 3.31
N VAL A 134 -10.11 4.65 4.55
CA VAL A 134 -9.96 3.72 5.65
C VAL A 134 -10.99 2.61 5.38
N LEU A 135 -10.84 1.43 5.99
CA LEU A 135 -11.96 0.50 6.17
C LEU A 135 -13.19 1.15 6.91
N THR A 136 -13.15 2.48 7.15
CA THR A 136 -14.20 3.30 7.73
C THR A 136 -15.51 3.14 7.01
N THR A 137 -16.51 3.03 7.84
CA THR A 137 -17.92 2.77 7.59
C THR A 137 -18.65 3.97 6.97
N THR A 138 -18.08 4.66 5.99
CA THR A 138 -18.66 5.88 5.40
C THR A 138 -19.32 5.67 4.02
N ASN A 139 -19.01 4.59 3.30
CA ASN A 139 -19.82 4.15 2.16
C ASN A 139 -20.96 3.23 2.66
N THR A 140 -22.13 3.27 2.02
CA THR A 140 -23.25 2.36 2.31
C THR A 140 -22.75 0.91 2.29
N LYS A 141 -22.69 0.27 3.47
CA LYS A 141 -22.32 -1.14 3.61
C LYS A 141 -23.60 -1.98 3.67
N THR A 142 -23.86 -2.78 2.65
CA THR A 142 -24.88 -3.83 2.72
C THR A 142 -24.40 -4.89 3.73
N LEU A 143 -25.07 -4.98 4.88
CA LEU A 143 -24.77 -5.94 5.94
C LEU A 143 -25.34 -7.33 5.59
N THR A 144 -24.79 -7.99 4.58
CA THR A 144 -25.16 -9.37 4.29
C THR A 144 -24.56 -10.29 5.37
N ASN A 145 -25.40 -11.05 6.10
CA ASN A 145 -24.99 -12.07 7.09
C ASN A 145 -24.17 -11.58 8.30
N LYS A 146 -24.48 -10.42 8.89
CA LYS A 146 -23.85 -9.97 10.16
C LYS A 146 -24.88 -9.76 11.28
N THR A 147 -24.51 -10.13 12.50
CA THR A 147 -25.27 -9.89 13.74
C THR A 147 -24.97 -8.49 14.27
N LEU A 148 -25.99 -7.67 14.49
CA LEU A 148 -25.85 -6.36 15.12
C LEU A 148 -25.83 -6.53 16.65
N SER A 149 -24.64 -6.59 17.24
CA SER A 149 -24.43 -6.80 18.68
C SER A 149 -24.45 -5.50 19.51
N GLY A 150 -25.28 -4.53 19.12
CA GLY A 150 -25.78 -3.43 19.95
C GLY A 150 -25.36 -1.98 19.60
N PRO A 151 -26.21 -0.97 19.88
CA PRO A 151 -27.64 -1.06 20.24
C PRO A 151 -28.58 -0.98 19.03
N ILE A 152 -29.63 -1.80 19.11
CA ILE A 152 -31.01 -1.57 18.62
C ILE A 152 -31.25 -0.10 18.28
N PHE A 153 -31.72 0.20 17.07
CA PHE A 153 -32.40 1.45 16.68
C PHE A 153 -32.43 2.53 17.78
N THR A 154 -31.33 3.27 17.99
CA THR A 154 -31.31 4.43 18.89
C THR A 154 -31.92 5.62 18.15
N ILE A 155 -33.22 5.49 17.84
CA ILE A 155 -33.98 6.48 17.07
C ILE A 155 -35.25 6.83 17.86
N ALA A 156 -35.08 7.03 19.16
CA ALA A 156 -36.13 7.47 20.05
C ALA A 156 -36.03 8.98 20.26
N ALA A 157 -37.08 9.72 19.93
CA ALA A 157 -37.27 11.07 20.42
C ALA A 157 -38.25 11.02 21.60
N THR A 158 -37.99 11.80 22.64
CA THR A 158 -38.83 11.86 23.84
C THR A 158 -39.24 13.30 24.11
N HIS A 159 -40.52 13.52 24.40
CA HIS A 159 -41.07 14.84 24.65
C HIS A 159 -42.05 14.84 25.82
N ALA A 160 -42.04 15.90 26.61
CA ALA A 160 -43.00 16.12 27.70
C ALA A 160 -43.90 17.31 27.33
N PHE A 161 -45.19 17.09 27.16
CA PHE A 161 -46.12 18.14 26.77
C PHE A 161 -46.52 19.03 27.95
N ALA A 162 -46.62 20.34 27.70
CA ALA A 162 -47.45 21.22 28.51
C ALA A 162 -48.94 21.15 28.12
N LEU A 163 -49.83 21.73 28.93
CA LEU A 163 -51.27 21.79 28.63
C LEU A 163 -51.50 22.48 27.27
N ALA A 164 -52.17 21.79 26.35
CA ALA A 164 -52.53 22.29 25.01
C ALA A 164 -51.33 22.70 24.13
N GLU A 165 -50.22 21.95 24.21
CA GLU A 165 -49.04 22.10 23.35
C GLU A 165 -48.99 21.00 22.27
N ASP A 166 -48.54 21.38 21.07
CA ASP A 166 -48.23 20.45 19.99
C ASP A 166 -46.71 20.26 19.85
N TRP A 167 -46.26 19.00 19.69
CA TRP A 167 -44.87 18.65 19.44
C TRP A 167 -44.63 18.58 17.94
N VAL A 168 -44.14 19.67 17.38
CA VAL A 168 -43.69 19.72 15.98
C VAL A 168 -42.29 19.11 15.88
N LEU A 169 -42.14 18.04 15.10
CA LEU A 169 -40.87 17.31 14.99
C LEU A 169 -39.79 18.11 14.24
N SER A 170 -38.59 18.17 14.81
CA SER A 170 -37.40 18.68 14.13
C SER A 170 -36.87 17.70 13.08
N ALA A 171 -35.96 18.15 12.19
CA ALA A 171 -35.34 17.29 11.18
C ALA A 171 -34.61 16.08 11.78
N ALA A 172 -34.05 16.21 12.99
CA ALA A 172 -33.39 15.10 13.70
C ALA A 172 -34.43 14.11 14.26
N GLU A 173 -35.49 14.60 14.89
CA GLU A 173 -36.57 13.75 15.42
C GLU A 173 -37.41 13.11 14.30
N MET A 174 -37.44 13.72 13.12
CA MET A 174 -38.04 13.11 11.94
C MET A 174 -37.29 11.84 11.49
N LEU A 175 -36.07 11.57 11.98
CA LEU A 175 -35.37 10.31 11.76
C LEU A 175 -35.73 9.23 12.81
N CYS A 176 -36.45 9.59 13.87
CA CYS A 176 -36.78 8.73 15.01
C CYS A 176 -37.95 7.78 14.77
N SER A 177 -37.74 6.46 14.59
CA SER A 177 -38.87 5.52 14.46
C SER A 177 -39.64 5.33 15.76
N LEU A 178 -39.06 5.66 16.92
CA LEU A 178 -39.76 5.65 18.20
C LEU A 178 -39.99 7.09 18.66
N LEU A 179 -41.24 7.43 18.92
CA LEU A 179 -41.64 8.72 19.48
C LEU A 179 -42.32 8.46 20.81
N VAL A 180 -41.77 9.01 21.88
CA VAL A 180 -42.23 8.79 23.24
C VAL A 180 -42.73 10.09 23.82
N THR A 181 -43.95 10.09 24.33
CA THR A 181 -44.46 11.20 25.13
C THR A 181 -44.26 10.81 26.59
N SER A 182 -43.31 11.45 27.28
CA SER A 182 -42.87 11.02 28.62
C SER A 182 -43.81 11.48 29.73
N SER A 183 -44.55 12.57 29.51
CA SER A 183 -45.50 13.16 30.45
C SER A 183 -46.31 14.26 29.74
N GLY A 184 -47.41 14.68 30.36
CA GLY A 184 -48.24 15.77 29.85
C GLY A 184 -49.73 15.60 30.21
N SER A 185 -50.47 16.70 30.12
CA SER A 185 -51.89 16.75 30.44
C SER A 185 -52.73 17.26 29.28
N GLY A 186 -53.91 16.66 29.12
CA GLY A 186 -54.80 16.94 28.00
C GLY A 186 -54.37 16.28 26.69
N ASP A 187 -55.21 16.46 25.67
CA ASP A 187 -54.94 15.95 24.32
C ASP A 187 -53.86 16.81 23.64
N ALA A 188 -52.96 16.16 22.90
CA ALA A 188 -51.83 16.81 22.23
C ALA A 188 -51.59 16.21 20.84
N ASN A 189 -50.89 16.93 19.97
CA ASN A 189 -50.48 16.40 18.67
C ASN A 189 -48.97 16.22 18.59
N ILE A 190 -48.55 15.14 17.91
CA ILE A 190 -47.21 15.03 17.33
C ILE A 190 -47.36 15.37 15.86
N ILE A 191 -46.71 16.46 15.43
CA ILE A 191 -46.87 17.00 14.09
C ILE A 191 -45.59 16.77 13.29
N GLU A 192 -45.71 16.00 12.21
CA GLU A 192 -44.69 15.89 11.17
C GLU A 192 -44.97 16.91 10.06
N SER A 193 -43.91 17.49 9.47
CA SER A 193 -44.01 18.35 8.29
C SER A 193 -43.09 17.81 7.20
N GLY A 194 -43.64 17.44 6.05
CA GLY A 194 -42.90 16.84 4.95
C GLY A 194 -42.74 15.32 5.09
N GLY A 195 -43.76 14.63 5.62
CA GLY A 195 -43.76 13.19 5.76
C GLY A 195 -43.57 12.44 4.44
N VAL A 196 -42.82 11.35 4.48
CA VAL A 196 -42.53 10.50 3.31
C VAL A 196 -43.33 9.23 3.39
N ALA A 197 -43.93 8.79 2.27
CA ALA A 197 -44.67 7.54 2.19
C ALA A 197 -43.79 6.35 2.65
N GLY A 198 -44.37 5.46 3.45
CA GLY A 198 -43.69 4.29 4.00
C GLY A 198 -42.93 4.54 5.30
N ARG A 199 -42.86 5.78 5.81
CA ARG A 199 -42.23 6.04 7.10
C ARG A 199 -43.02 5.39 8.23
N ILE A 200 -42.38 4.49 8.97
CA ILE A 200 -42.96 3.81 10.14
C ILE A 200 -42.58 4.58 11.41
N ARG A 201 -43.58 4.79 12.28
CA ARG A 201 -43.38 5.29 13.65
C ARG A 201 -44.03 4.33 14.64
N ILE A 202 -43.37 4.17 15.78
CA ILE A 202 -43.89 3.58 16.99
C ILE A 202 -44.14 4.77 17.92
N VAL A 203 -45.39 5.01 18.28
CA VAL A 203 -45.76 6.09 19.19
C VAL A 203 -46.13 5.48 20.52
N ARG A 204 -45.40 5.84 21.58
CA ARG A 204 -45.69 5.46 22.97
C ARG A 204 -46.25 6.68 23.69
N ASN A 205 -47.52 6.62 24.07
CA ASN A 205 -48.18 7.72 24.77
C ASN A 205 -48.14 7.55 26.30
N GLY A 206 -47.18 8.19 26.97
CA GLY A 206 -47.07 8.25 28.44
C GLY A 206 -47.75 9.47 29.07
N GLY A 207 -48.42 10.32 28.28
CA GLY A 207 -49.23 11.43 28.78
C GLY A 207 -50.62 10.96 29.25
N SER A 208 -51.34 11.84 29.94
CA SER A 208 -52.68 11.54 30.51
C SER A 208 -53.85 11.77 29.56
N GLY A 209 -53.65 12.50 28.45
CA GLY A 209 -54.62 12.64 27.37
C GLY A 209 -54.26 11.86 26.11
N THR A 210 -55.07 12.02 25.07
CA THR A 210 -54.89 11.38 23.78
C THR A 210 -53.82 12.10 22.98
N VAL A 211 -52.85 11.36 22.43
CA VAL A 211 -51.82 11.92 21.55
C VAL A 211 -52.13 11.55 20.12
N THR A 212 -52.25 12.54 19.25
CA THR A 212 -52.52 12.32 17.83
C THR A 212 -51.26 12.58 17.00
N ILE A 213 -50.73 11.55 16.35
CA ILE A 213 -49.66 11.71 15.37
C ILE A 213 -50.26 12.02 13.99
N LYS A 214 -49.81 13.11 13.36
CA LYS A 214 -50.37 13.59 12.10
C LYS A 214 -49.34 14.29 11.23
N GLU A 215 -49.57 14.27 9.92
CA GLU A 215 -48.98 15.27 9.03
C GLU A 215 -49.63 16.62 9.30
N SER A 216 -48.88 17.71 9.19
CA SER A 216 -49.37 19.07 9.45
C SER A 216 -50.67 19.38 8.70
N GLY A 217 -51.68 19.85 9.43
CA GLY A 217 -53.01 20.15 8.89
C GLY A 217 -53.91 18.94 8.58
N ARG A 218 -53.51 17.72 8.95
CA ARG A 218 -54.29 16.49 8.73
C ARG A 218 -54.94 15.97 10.00
N THR A 219 -55.63 14.83 9.89
CA THR A 219 -56.42 14.25 10.99
C THR A 219 -55.56 13.36 11.89
N GLY A 220 -54.67 12.57 11.30
CA GLY A 220 -53.75 11.68 11.99
C GLY A 220 -54.37 10.44 12.61
N VAL A 221 -53.57 9.82 13.47
CA VAL A 221 -53.96 8.67 14.29
C VAL A 221 -53.87 9.07 15.75
N ALA A 222 -54.98 8.94 16.47
CA ALA A 222 -55.06 9.16 17.91
C ALA A 222 -54.63 7.90 18.70
N ILE A 223 -53.71 8.05 19.66
CA ILE A 223 -53.24 7.01 20.56
C ILE A 223 -53.67 7.39 21.98
N ALA A 224 -54.47 6.55 22.63
CA ALA A 224 -54.97 6.83 23.98
C ALA A 224 -53.84 6.84 25.03
N SER A 225 -54.10 7.48 26.18
CA SER A 225 -53.18 7.50 27.33
C SER A 225 -52.79 6.07 27.75
N GLY A 226 -51.49 5.86 28.01
CA GLY A 226 -50.93 4.57 28.43
C GLY A 226 -50.90 3.52 27.32
N LYS A 227 -50.98 3.94 26.05
CA LYS A 227 -50.96 3.04 24.89
C LYS A 227 -49.76 3.25 23.98
N THR A 228 -49.44 2.21 23.23
CA THR A 228 -48.44 2.22 22.16
C THR A 228 -49.07 1.73 20.87
N ALA A 229 -48.79 2.39 19.75
CA ALA A 229 -49.22 1.96 18.43
C ALA A 229 -48.11 2.12 17.38
N VAL A 230 -48.11 1.22 16.40
CA VAL A 230 -47.34 1.40 15.17
C VAL A 230 -48.23 2.07 14.14
N VAL A 231 -47.70 3.12 13.52
CA VAL A 231 -48.34 3.86 12.44
C VAL A 231 -47.39 3.94 11.25
N ILE A 232 -47.95 4.10 10.05
CA ILE A 232 -47.18 4.30 8.82
C ILE A 232 -47.73 5.49 8.06
N HIS A 233 -46.85 6.32 7.51
CA HIS A 233 -47.25 7.44 6.68
C HIS A 233 -47.63 6.91 5.28
N ASN A 234 -48.86 7.16 4.83
CA ASN A 234 -49.36 6.66 3.54
C ASN A 234 -49.04 7.60 2.35
N GLY A 235 -48.28 8.67 2.60
CA GLY A 235 -47.95 9.71 1.62
C GLY A 235 -48.81 10.98 1.75
N THR A 236 -49.91 10.93 2.50
CA THR A 236 -50.74 12.11 2.83
C THR A 236 -50.84 12.36 4.33
N ASP A 237 -50.95 11.29 5.12
CA ASP A 237 -51.05 11.35 6.59
C ASP A 237 -50.63 10.00 7.20
N TYR A 238 -50.63 9.94 8.53
CA TYR A 238 -50.45 8.70 9.26
C TYR A 238 -51.70 7.84 9.24
N ILE A 239 -51.49 6.53 9.03
CA ILE A 239 -52.52 5.51 9.19
C ILE A 239 -52.08 4.46 10.22
N ARG A 240 -53.06 3.88 10.88
CA ARG A 240 -52.86 2.86 11.92
C ARG A 240 -52.41 1.54 11.30
N VAL A 241 -51.36 0.95 11.87
CA VAL A 241 -50.87 -0.40 11.49
C VAL A 241 -51.24 -1.43 12.56
N THR A 242 -51.17 -1.05 13.84
CA THR A 242 -51.52 -1.92 14.97
C THR A 242 -52.65 -1.33 15.80
N ALA A 243 -53.36 -2.20 16.53
CA ALA A 243 -54.22 -1.77 17.64
C ALA A 243 -53.37 -1.08 18.73
N ASP A 244 -54.04 -0.27 19.55
CA ASP A 244 -53.44 0.37 20.72
C ASP A 244 -53.14 -0.70 21.80
N ALA A 245 -51.87 -0.99 22.01
CA ALA A 245 -51.42 -1.92 23.05
C ALA A 245 -51.13 -1.17 24.35
N THR A 246 -51.52 -1.74 25.49
CA THR A 246 -51.09 -1.23 26.81
C THR A 246 -49.59 -1.45 26.99
N HIS A 247 -48.89 -0.51 27.63
CA HIS A 247 -47.44 -0.58 27.88
C HIS A 247 -47.06 -0.34 29.34
#